data_AF-A0A0A2KN77-F1
#
_entry.id   AF-A0A0A2KN77-F1
#
_cell.length_a   1.000
_cell.length_b   1.000
_cell.length_c   1.000
_cell.angle_alpha   90.00
_cell.angle_beta   90.00
_cell.angle_gamma   90.00
#
_symmetry.space_group_name_H-M   'P 1'
#
loop_
_entity.id
_entity.type
_entity.pdbx_description
1 polymer ?
#
loop_
_entity_poly.entity_id
_entity_poly.type
_entity_poly.pdbx_seq_one_letter_code
_entity_poly.pdbx_strand_id
1 'polypeptide(L)'
;MQGTLLQLAPPTLDSDSRWQVSAEVFQKLFEMADRLDLDGYITPVQAWNRIRDHENFSRLTRERLKTLENAMRPNIKCQGFAAIMEEAIFEILLNKALGP
;
A
#
# COMPACT_ATOMS: atom_id res chain seq x y z
N MET A 1 12.22 18.78 11.07
CA MET A 1 12.56 17.39 11.43
C MET A 1 12.28 16.52 10.21
N GLN A 2 13.31 16.01 9.53
CA GLN A 2 13.09 14.98 8.51
C GLN A 2 12.77 13.67 9.25
N GLY A 3 11.68 13.00 8.86
CA GLY A 3 11.27 11.74 9.48
C GLY A 3 12.35 10.68 9.31
N THR A 4 12.66 9.94 10.37
CA THR A 4 13.68 8.88 10.46
C THR A 4 13.66 7.90 9.28
N LEU A 5 12.50 7.72 8.64
CA LEU A 5 12.34 6.86 7.45
C LEU A 5 13.13 7.33 6.22
N LEU A 6 13.32 8.65 6.05
CA LEU A 6 14.08 9.18 4.91
C LEU A 6 15.60 8.98 5.05
N GLN A 7 16.10 8.67 6.25
CA GLN A 7 17.51 8.36 6.45
C GLN A 7 17.93 7.04 5.80
N LEU A 8 16.96 6.14 5.56
CA LEU A 8 17.18 4.84 4.93
C LEU A 8 16.90 4.88 3.41
N ALA A 9 16.50 6.03 2.89
CA ALA A 9 16.25 6.21 1.46
C ALA A 9 17.59 6.31 0.72
N PRO A 10 17.73 5.65 -0.45
CA PRO A 10 18.85 5.90 -1.34
C PRO A 10 18.93 7.40 -1.66
N PRO A 11 20.13 8.02 -1.64
CA PRO A 11 20.29 9.45 -1.89
C PRO A 11 19.88 9.85 -3.32
N THR A 12 19.86 8.87 -4.23
CA THR A 12 19.43 8.97 -5.62
C THR A 12 18.58 7.75 -5.96
N LEU A 13 17.38 7.97 -6.50
CA LEU A 13 16.47 6.89 -6.90
C LEU A 13 16.75 6.51 -8.37
N ASP A 14 17.71 5.63 -8.59
CA ASP A 14 17.87 4.93 -9.87
C ASP A 14 16.93 3.72 -9.97
N SER A 15 16.76 3.12 -11.16
CA SER A 15 15.78 2.04 -11.36
C SER A 15 16.05 0.78 -10.52
N ASP A 16 17.30 0.57 -10.07
CA ASP A 16 17.71 -0.55 -9.23
C ASP A 16 17.86 -0.18 -7.74
N SER A 17 17.55 1.06 -7.37
CA SER A 17 17.56 1.51 -5.98
C SER A 17 16.67 0.63 -5.10
N ARG A 18 17.26 0.07 -4.04
CA ARG A 18 16.53 -0.69 -3.02
C ARG A 18 16.60 0.04 -1.69
N TRP A 19 15.46 0.21 -1.07
CA TRP A 19 15.38 0.68 0.31
C TRP A 19 15.86 -0.44 1.24
N GLN A 20 16.87 -0.17 2.06
CA GLN A 20 17.31 -1.09 3.09
C GLN A 20 16.56 -0.76 4.38
N VAL A 21 15.33 -1.28 4.48
CA VAL A 21 14.43 -1.07 5.62
C VAL A 21 14.20 -2.42 6.28
N SER A 22 14.37 -2.49 7.61
CA SER A 22 14.15 -3.74 8.34
C SER A 22 12.67 -4.11 8.37
N ALA A 23 12.39 -5.40 8.54
CA ALA A 23 11.01 -5.88 8.66
C ALA A 23 10.29 -5.24 9.85
N GLU A 24 10.98 -4.94 10.96
CA GLU A 24 10.35 -4.30 12.13
C GLU A 24 9.87 -2.88 11.83
N VAL A 25 10.58 -2.13 10.99
CA VAL A 25 10.17 -0.78 10.59
C VAL A 25 8.89 -0.83 9.76
N PHE A 26 8.78 -1.79 8.84
CA PHE A 26 7.55 -2.00 8.08
C PHE A 26 6.39 -2.43 8.98
N GLN A 27 6.63 -3.34 9.92
CA GLN A 27 5.60 -3.77 10.87
C GLN A 27 5.04 -2.59 11.66
N LYS A 28 5.93 -1.73 12.19
CA LYS A 28 5.52 -0.51 12.89
C LYS A 28 4.76 0.46 11.99
N LEU A 29 5.15 0.61 10.73
CA LEU A 29 4.43 1.43 9.75
C LEU A 29 3.00 0.93 9.54
N PHE A 30 2.81 -0.38 9.40
CA PHE A 30 1.46 -0.97 9.23
C PHE A 30 0.59 -0.78 10.47
N GLU A 31 1.13 -1.05 11.66
CA GLU A 31 0.43 -0.81 12.92
C GLU A 31 0.00 0.64 13.12
N MET A 32 0.82 1.59 12.65
CA MET A 32 0.48 3.01 12.68
C MET A 32 -0.58 3.37 11.65
N ALA A 33 -0.48 2.82 10.44
CA ALA A 33 -1.39 3.10 9.34
C ALA A 33 -2.80 2.56 9.63
N ASP A 34 -2.93 1.37 10.23
CA ASP A 34 -4.22 0.76 10.57
C ASP A 34 -5.02 1.55 11.60
N ARG A 35 -4.36 2.44 12.39
CA ARG A 35 -5.03 3.30 13.37
C ARG A 35 -5.66 4.56 12.75
N LEU A 36 -5.45 4.80 11.46
CA LEU A 36 -6.04 5.94 10.76
C LEU A 36 -7.51 5.63 10.43
N ASP A 37 -8.42 6.34 11.09
CA ASP A 37 -9.83 6.38 10.70
C ASP A 37 -10.02 7.52 9.69
N LEU A 38 -10.40 7.16 8.46
CA LEU A 38 -10.53 8.08 7.33
C LEU A 38 -11.94 8.09 6.73
N ASP A 39 -12.97 7.75 7.51
CA ASP A 39 -14.39 7.88 7.13
C ASP A 39 -14.71 7.20 5.78
N GLY A 40 -14.46 5.89 5.70
CA GLY A 40 -14.71 5.08 4.50
C GLY A 40 -13.67 5.22 3.39
N TYR A 41 -12.54 5.88 3.65
CA TYR A 41 -11.37 5.91 2.78
C TYR A 41 -10.22 5.05 3.34
N ILE A 42 -9.33 4.64 2.46
CA ILE A 42 -8.14 3.86 2.82
C ILE A 42 -6.88 4.45 2.15
N THR A 43 -5.77 4.46 2.88
CA THR A 43 -4.45 4.84 2.35
C THR A 43 -3.77 3.69 1.61
N PRO A 44 -2.82 3.95 0.70
CA PRO A 44 -2.03 2.89 0.06
C PRO A 44 -1.31 1.94 1.04
N VAL A 45 -0.91 2.43 2.22
CA VAL A 45 -0.24 1.60 3.24
C VAL A 45 -1.23 0.65 3.91
N GLN A 46 -2.42 1.13 4.30
CA GLN A 46 -3.49 0.28 4.83
C GLN A 46 -3.96 -0.74 3.78
N ALA A 47 -4.10 -0.32 2.51
CA ALA A 47 -4.45 -1.20 1.40
C ALA A 47 -3.41 -2.32 1.21
N TRP A 48 -2.12 -1.99 1.25
CA TRP A 48 -1.05 -3.00 1.15
C TRP A 48 -1.05 -3.98 2.34
N ASN A 49 -1.34 -3.49 3.55
CA ASN A 49 -1.48 -4.34 4.73
C ASN A 49 -2.57 -5.40 4.52
N ARG A 50 -3.76 -4.98 4.07
CA ARG A 50 -4.88 -5.88 3.74
C ARG A 50 -4.57 -6.85 2.60
N ILE A 51 -3.87 -6.39 1.56
CA ILE A 51 -3.44 -7.28 0.46
C ILE A 51 -2.56 -8.41 0.98
N ARG A 52 -1.58 -8.11 1.85
CA ARG A 52 -0.68 -9.13 2.42
C ARG A 52 -1.41 -10.11 3.33
N ASP A 53 -2.35 -9.61 4.11
CA ASP A 53 -3.06 -10.40 5.12
C ASP A 53 -4.20 -11.24 4.52
N HIS A 54 -4.52 -11.04 3.23
CA HIS A 54 -5.51 -11.81 2.50
C HIS A 54 -5.10 -13.30 2.40
N GLU A 55 -6.03 -14.23 2.66
CA GLU A 55 -5.75 -15.68 2.64
C GLU A 55 -5.12 -16.18 1.32
N ASN A 56 -5.62 -15.64 0.21
CA ASN A 56 -5.13 -15.93 -1.14
C ASN A 56 -3.89 -15.10 -1.56
N PHE A 57 -3.21 -14.39 -0.64
CA PHE A 57 -2.01 -13.58 -0.96
C PHE A 57 -0.90 -14.41 -1.61
N SER A 58 -0.73 -15.68 -1.20
CA SER A 58 0.23 -16.61 -1.82
C SER A 58 0.00 -16.84 -3.32
N ARG A 59 -1.21 -16.54 -3.82
CA ARG A 59 -1.59 -16.64 -5.24
C ARG A 59 -1.40 -15.33 -6.01
N LEU A 60 -0.96 -14.26 -5.35
CA LEU A 60 -0.71 -12.96 -5.96
C LEU A 60 0.56 -13.01 -6.80
N THR A 61 0.41 -13.12 -8.11
CA THR A 61 1.53 -13.02 -9.05
C THR A 61 1.86 -11.56 -9.33
N ARG A 62 3.06 -11.30 -9.87
CA ARG A 62 3.46 -9.95 -10.31
C ARG A 62 2.49 -9.35 -11.32
N GLU A 63 1.96 -10.16 -12.23
CA GLU A 63 0.99 -9.75 -13.25
C GLU A 63 -0.37 -9.40 -12.63
N ARG A 64 -0.86 -10.21 -11.68
CA ARG A 64 -2.09 -9.92 -10.93
C ARG A 64 -1.94 -8.65 -10.10
N LEU A 65 -0.80 -8.48 -9.43
CA LEU A 65 -0.49 -7.25 -8.70
C LEU A 65 -0.45 -6.03 -9.64
N LYS A 66 0.15 -6.16 -10.83
CA LYS A 66 0.17 -5.06 -11.81
C LYS A 66 -1.23 -4.71 -12.32
N THR A 67 -2.06 -5.72 -12.53
CA THR A 67 -3.46 -5.54 -12.93
C THR A 67 -4.27 -4.85 -11.84
N LEU A 68 -4.09 -5.26 -10.59
CA LEU A 68 -4.72 -4.65 -9.43
C LEU A 68 -4.27 -3.20 -9.23
N GLU A 69 -2.97 -2.90 -9.37
CA GLU A 69 -2.41 -1.54 -9.35
C GLU A 69 -3.06 -0.66 -10.42
N ASN A 70 -3.14 -1.14 -11.67
CA ASN A 70 -3.75 -0.41 -12.78
C ASN A 70 -5.25 -0.14 -12.53
N ALA A 71 -5.95 -1.08 -11.89
CA ALA A 71 -7.37 -0.92 -11.55
C ALA A 71 -7.59 0.04 -10.38
N MET A 72 -6.68 0.09 -9.40
CA MET A 72 -6.75 1.04 -8.28
C MET A 72 -6.41 2.47 -8.70
N ARG A 73 -5.44 2.65 -9.59
CA ARG A 73 -4.90 3.97 -10.01
C ARG A 73 -5.97 5.04 -10.33
N PRO A 74 -7.02 4.79 -11.14
CA PRO A 74 -8.03 5.82 -11.44
C PRO A 74 -8.94 6.17 -10.24
N ASN A 75 -8.95 5.36 -9.19
CA ASN A 75 -9.78 5.56 -7.99
C ASN A 75 -9.01 6.29 -6.86
N ILE A 76 -7.73 6.59 -7.07
CA ILE A 76 -6.89 7.30 -6.09
C ILE A 76 -7.17 8.80 -6.19
N LYS A 77 -7.50 9.39 -5.03
CA LYS A 77 -7.58 10.84 -4.82
C LYS A 77 -6.31 11.30 -4.11
N CYS A 78 -5.61 12.27 -4.67
CA CYS A 78 -4.47 12.91 -4.02
C CYS A 78 -4.96 14.11 -3.19
N GLN A 79 -4.84 14.03 -1.87
CA GLN A 79 -5.25 15.06 -0.91
C GLN A 79 -4.01 15.65 -0.25
N GLY A 80 -3.52 16.78 -0.78
CA GLY A 80 -2.29 17.41 -0.28
C GLY A 80 -1.09 16.47 -0.38
N PHE A 81 -0.57 16.03 0.78
CA PHE A 81 0.57 15.11 0.88
C PHE A 81 0.17 13.63 0.96
N ALA A 82 -1.12 13.31 0.89
CA ALA A 82 -1.63 11.95 1.02
C ALA A 82 -2.30 11.46 -0.26
N ALA A 83 -2.32 10.14 -0.44
CA ALA A 83 -3.15 9.45 -1.41
C ALA A 83 -4.19 8.62 -0.64
N ILE A 84 -5.42 8.65 -1.09
CA ILE A 84 -6.53 7.87 -0.52
C ILE A 84 -7.40 7.29 -1.64
N MET A 85 -8.14 6.22 -1.36
CA MET A 85 -9.22 5.72 -2.22
C MET A 85 -10.41 5.30 -1.37
N GLU A 86 -11.59 5.20 -1.97
CA GLU A 86 -12.78 4.71 -1.27
C GLU A 86 -12.60 3.22 -0.92
N GLU A 87 -12.82 2.89 0.35
CA GLU A 87 -12.59 1.55 0.90
C GLU A 87 -13.48 0.51 0.21
N ALA A 88 -14.74 0.83 -0.06
CA ALA A 88 -15.66 -0.05 -0.77
C ALA A 88 -15.15 -0.41 -2.18
N ILE A 89 -14.54 0.54 -2.89
CA ILE A 89 -13.96 0.28 -4.21
C ILE A 89 -12.72 -0.61 -4.08
N PHE A 90 -11.89 -0.38 -3.06
CA PHE A 90 -10.74 -1.24 -2.77
C PHE A 90 -11.17 -2.70 -2.58
N GLU A 91 -12.17 -2.97 -1.75
CA GLU A 91 -12.65 -4.34 -1.48
C GLU A 91 -13.19 -5.03 -2.75
N ILE A 92 -13.92 -4.30 -3.61
CA ILE A 92 -14.39 -4.83 -4.90
C ILE A 92 -13.20 -5.24 -5.79
N LEU A 93 -12.17 -4.38 -5.86
CA LEU A 93 -11.00 -4.64 -6.69
C LEU A 93 -10.14 -5.77 -6.13
N LEU A 94 -9.99 -5.84 -4.81
CA LEU A 94 -9.25 -6.90 -4.12
C LEU A 94 -9.92 -8.25 -4.36
N ASN A 95 -11.23 -8.35 -4.17
CA ASN A 95 -11.99 -9.59 -4.36
C ASN A 95 -11.95 -10.06 -5.81
N LYS A 96 -12.02 -9.13 -6.77
CA LYS A 96 -11.83 -9.45 -8.19
C LYS A 96 -10.41 -9.96 -8.46
N ALA A 97 -9.41 -9.43 -7.76
CA ALA A 97 -8.02 -9.79 -7.97
C ALA A 97 -7.62 -11.07 -7.26
N LEU A 98 -8.16 -11.42 -6.10
CA LEU A 98 -7.72 -12.53 -5.23
C LEU A 98 -8.80 -13.57 -4.89
N GLY A 99 -10.05 -13.33 -5.25
CA GLY A 99 -11.20 -14.11 -4.77
C GLY A 99 -11.81 -13.49 -3.52
N PRO A 100 -12.98 -14.00 -3.06
CA PRO A 100 -13.57 -13.58 -1.79
C PRO A 100 -12.67 -13.92 -0.59
#